data_AF-A0A968X5Q5-F1
#
_entry.id   AF-A0A968X5Q5-F1
#
_cell.length_a   1.000
_cell.length_b   1.000
_cell.length_c   1.000
_cell.angle_alpha   90.00
_cell.angle_beta   90.00
_cell.angle_gamma   90.00
#
_symmetry.space_group_name_H-M   'P 1'
#
loop_
_entity.id
_entity.type
_entity.pdbx_description
1 polymer ?
#
loop_
_entity_poly.entity_id
_entity_poly.type
_entity_poly.pdbx_seq_one_letter_code
_entity_poly.pdbx_strand_id
1 'polypeptide(L)'
;MCFTCPPRRHLAHGGAGEVGLLDPDYFYGVEMADWCQRANRLGWRTCVHLNTRVSHDVKRSGAVRNSLHVYYNVRNRFLFLRKQPRRNKTGWVLMWVWRAVYAASTALVQGQWQRTRVLLLALKDGLAGKGGIAPAWLQPK
;
A
#
# COMPACT_ATOMS: atom_id res chain seq x y z
N MET A 1 -18.17 19.63 -6.16
CA MET A 1 -16.88 20.28 -6.45
C MET A 1 -16.20 19.48 -7.56
N CYS A 2 -16.12 20.04 -8.77
CA CYS A 2 -15.51 19.40 -9.94
C CYS A 2 -13.99 19.44 -9.84
N PHE A 3 -13.34 18.29 -9.76
CA PHE A 3 -11.89 18.15 -9.96
C PHE A 3 -11.59 18.08 -11.47
N THR A 4 -11.87 19.15 -12.21
CA THR A 4 -11.40 19.26 -13.59
C THR A 4 -9.91 19.56 -13.56
N CYS A 5 -9.09 18.69 -14.14
CA CYS A 5 -7.70 18.99 -14.43
C CYS A 5 -7.67 20.26 -15.31
N PRO A 6 -6.99 21.35 -14.92
CA PRO A 6 -6.92 22.55 -15.74
C PRO A 6 -6.24 22.24 -17.08
N PRO A 7 -6.55 22.99 -18.15
CA PRO A 7 -6.01 22.75 -19.48
C PRO A 7 -4.48 22.87 -19.48
N ARG A 8 -3.85 21.98 -20.27
CA ARG A 8 -2.41 21.72 -20.34
C ARG A 8 -1.58 23.01 -20.35
N ARG A 9 -0.82 23.25 -19.27
CA ARG A 9 0.46 23.97 -19.40
C ARG A 9 1.48 22.94 -19.85
N HIS A 10 2.18 23.25 -20.94
CA HIS A 10 3.21 22.44 -21.61
C HIS A 10 3.90 21.42 -20.69
N LEU A 11 3.58 20.14 -20.88
CA LEU A 11 4.30 19.05 -20.25
C LEU A 11 5.64 18.92 -20.96
N ALA A 12 6.68 19.49 -20.37
CA ALA A 12 8.05 19.14 -20.71
C ALA A 12 8.19 17.61 -20.62
N HIS A 13 8.74 17.02 -21.68
CA HIS A 13 9.04 15.60 -21.76
C HIS A 13 10.06 15.23 -20.66
N GLY A 14 9.59 14.80 -19.47
CA GLY A 14 10.50 14.45 -18.37
C GLY A 14 9.91 13.88 -17.08
N GLY A 15 8.60 13.96 -16.85
CA GLY A 15 8.03 13.77 -15.50
C GLY A 15 8.26 12.41 -14.81
N ALA A 16 8.28 11.29 -15.54
CA ALA A 16 8.48 9.97 -14.91
C ALA A 16 9.95 9.74 -14.47
N GLY A 17 10.92 10.31 -15.19
CA GLY A 17 12.34 10.20 -14.85
C GLY A 17 12.69 10.92 -13.55
N GLU A 18 12.04 12.06 -13.29
CA GLU A 18 12.27 12.86 -12.09
C GLU A 18 11.69 12.23 -10.81
N VAL A 19 10.52 11.58 -10.91
CA VAL A 19 9.90 10.91 -9.76
C VAL A 19 10.67 9.65 -9.36
N GLY A 20 11.24 8.95 -10.34
CA GLY A 20 11.90 7.65 -10.18
C GLY A 20 10.94 6.46 -10.26
N LEU A 21 11.49 5.24 -10.22
CA LEU A 21 10.73 3.99 -10.36
C LEU A 21 9.85 3.66 -9.13
N LEU A 22 9.05 2.61 -9.24
CA LEU A 22 8.33 2.03 -8.10
C LEU A 22 9.32 1.41 -7.12
N ASP A 23 9.01 1.52 -5.84
CA ASP A 23 9.89 1.08 -4.78
C ASP A 23 9.71 -0.43 -4.53
N PRO A 24 10.76 -1.25 -4.75
CA PRO A 24 10.67 -2.70 -4.67
C PRO A 24 10.45 -3.21 -3.23
N ASP A 25 10.66 -2.38 -2.21
CA ASP A 25 10.40 -2.76 -0.82
C ASP A 25 8.92 -3.07 -0.59
N TYR A 26 8.02 -2.47 -1.36
CA TYR A 26 6.61 -2.76 -1.24
C TYR A 26 6.25 -4.13 -1.82
N PHE A 27 6.95 -4.57 -2.88
CA PHE A 27 6.66 -5.73 -3.74
C PHE A 27 5.24 -5.76 -4.34
N TYR A 28 4.22 -5.55 -3.51
CA TYR A 28 2.81 -5.53 -3.83
C TYR A 28 2.04 -4.61 -2.87
N GLY A 29 1.25 -3.69 -3.41
CA GLY A 29 0.37 -2.79 -2.66
C GLY A 29 1.08 -1.53 -2.14
N VAL A 30 0.40 -0.38 -2.24
CA VAL A 30 0.86 0.95 -1.76
C VAL A 30 1.97 1.60 -2.60
N GLU A 31 2.67 0.87 -3.47
CA GLU A 31 3.74 1.39 -4.34
C GLU A 31 3.26 2.56 -5.22
N MET A 32 2.03 2.47 -5.75
CA MET A 32 1.47 3.54 -6.57
C MET A 32 1.09 4.77 -5.75
N ALA A 33 0.64 4.58 -4.50
CA ALA A 33 0.34 5.69 -3.60
C ALA A 33 1.63 6.41 -3.17
N ASP A 34 2.70 5.67 -2.90
CA ASP A 34 4.03 6.21 -2.62
C ASP A 34 4.56 7.02 -3.80
N TRP A 35 4.47 6.45 -5.01
CA TRP A 35 4.90 7.10 -6.24
C TRP A 35 4.14 8.41 -6.49
N CYS A 36 2.80 8.40 -6.40
CA CYS A 36 1.99 9.61 -6.52
C CYS A 36 2.36 10.66 -5.46
N GLN A 37 2.70 10.23 -4.24
CA GLN A 37 3.12 11.16 -3.20
C GLN A 37 4.52 11.75 -3.45
N ARG A 38 5.46 10.96 -4.00
CA ARG A 38 6.75 11.48 -4.48
C ARG A 38 6.55 12.48 -5.62
N ALA A 39 5.70 12.16 -6.59
CA ALA A 39 5.36 13.08 -7.66
C ALA A 39 4.76 14.39 -7.13
N ASN A 40 3.86 14.30 -6.14
CA ASN A 40 3.28 15.49 -5.53
C ASN A 40 4.30 16.37 -4.81
N ARG A 41 5.31 15.78 -4.15
CA ARG A 41 6.43 16.53 -3.54
C ARG A 41 7.27 17.29 -4.56
N LEU A 42 7.30 16.81 -5.81
CA LEU A 42 7.98 17.45 -6.94
C LEU A 42 7.06 18.45 -7.68
N GLY A 43 5.88 18.77 -7.15
CA GLY A 43 4.95 19.74 -7.73
C GLY A 43 3.96 19.16 -8.75
N TRP A 44 4.01 17.85 -9.01
CA TRP A 44 3.05 17.19 -9.90
C TRP A 44 1.69 17.01 -9.23
N ARG A 45 0.64 16.93 -10.05
CA ARG A 45 -0.74 16.68 -9.59
C ARG A 45 -1.18 15.28 -10.01
N THR A 46 -1.72 14.52 -9.06
CA THR A 46 -2.42 13.27 -9.35
C THR A 46 -3.87 13.60 -9.70
N CYS A 47 -4.33 13.18 -10.87
CA CYS A 47 -5.69 13.43 -11.35
C CYS A 47 -6.36 12.12 -11.81
N VAL A 48 -7.68 12.07 -11.71
CA VAL A 48 -8.49 10.97 -12.26
C VAL A 48 -9.30 11.53 -13.43
N HIS A 49 -9.22 10.88 -14.59
CA HIS A 49 -9.98 11.28 -15.76
C HIS A 49 -11.31 10.55 -15.82
N LEU A 50 -12.40 11.26 -15.51
CA LEU A 50 -13.72 10.67 -15.32
C LEU A 50 -14.42 10.27 -16.63
N ASN A 51 -13.92 10.70 -17.79
CA ASN A 51 -14.48 10.37 -19.10
C ASN A 51 -13.86 9.12 -19.74
N THR A 52 -12.88 8.48 -19.08
CA THR A 52 -12.33 7.21 -19.53
C THR A 52 -12.83 6.09 -18.63
N ARG A 53 -13.33 5.01 -19.27
CA ARG A 53 -13.76 3.80 -18.56
C ARG A 53 -12.81 2.65 -18.86
N VAL A 54 -12.34 2.00 -17.81
CA VAL A 54 -11.51 0.80 -17.89
C VAL A 54 -12.15 -0.29 -17.04
N SER A 55 -12.24 -1.50 -17.58
CA SER A 55 -12.79 -2.67 -16.86
C SER A 55 -11.66 -3.43 -16.18
N HIS A 56 -11.82 -3.76 -14.90
CA HIS A 56 -10.87 -4.57 -14.13
C HIS A 56 -11.58 -5.80 -13.58
N ASP A 57 -11.21 -6.99 -14.07
CA ASP A 57 -11.73 -8.25 -13.55
C ASP A 57 -11.02 -8.65 -12.25
N VAL A 58 -11.76 -8.54 -11.15
CA VAL A 58 -11.25 -8.83 -9.81
C VAL A 58 -11.28 -10.34 -9.51
N LYS A 59 -12.07 -11.14 -10.22
CA LYS A 59 -12.29 -12.57 -9.92
C LYS A 59 -11.04 -13.41 -10.12
N ARG A 60 -10.26 -13.12 -11.17
CA ARG A 60 -8.99 -13.81 -11.47
C ARG A 60 -7.96 -13.67 -10.35
N SER A 61 -8.09 -12.64 -9.52
CA SER A 61 -7.18 -12.35 -8.42
C SER A 61 -7.71 -12.81 -7.05
N GLY A 62 -8.83 -13.53 -6.95
CA GLY A 62 -9.53 -13.77 -5.68
C GLY A 62 -8.94 -14.86 -4.77
N ALA A 63 -8.58 -16.02 -5.33
CA ALA A 63 -8.28 -17.22 -4.54
C ALA A 63 -6.84 -17.26 -3.98
N VAL A 64 -5.86 -16.77 -4.74
CA VAL A 64 -4.42 -16.77 -4.36
C VAL A 64 -4.08 -15.62 -3.39
N ARG A 65 -5.04 -14.73 -3.12
CA ARG A 65 -4.77 -13.39 -2.60
C ARG A 65 -5.03 -13.22 -1.12
N ASN A 66 -5.69 -14.13 -0.38
CA ASN A 66 -6.11 -13.79 0.99
C ASN A 66 -4.91 -13.54 1.93
N SER A 67 -3.97 -14.48 2.05
CA SER A 67 -2.87 -14.38 3.02
C SER A 67 -1.79 -13.37 2.60
N LEU A 68 -1.35 -13.38 1.34
CA LEU A 68 -0.37 -12.41 0.83
C LEU A 68 -0.93 -10.99 0.83
N HIS A 69 -2.19 -10.80 0.42
CA HIS A 69 -2.80 -9.48 0.47
C HIS A 69 -2.91 -8.96 1.89
N VAL A 70 -3.34 -9.80 2.84
CA VAL A 70 -3.40 -9.41 4.25
C VAL A 70 -2.03 -9.01 4.77
N TYR A 71 -1.00 -9.81 4.46
CA TYR A 71 0.37 -9.52 4.86
C TYR A 71 0.85 -8.18 4.32
N TYR A 72 0.79 -7.99 3.01
CA TYR A 72 1.26 -6.76 2.37
C TYR A 72 0.42 -5.54 2.73
N ASN A 73 -0.90 -5.69 2.89
CA ASN A 73 -1.77 -4.59 3.26
C ASN A 73 -1.43 -4.01 4.64
N VAL A 74 -1.04 -4.84 5.61
CA VAL A 74 -0.65 -4.39 6.95
C VAL A 74 0.80 -3.92 6.96
N ARG A 75 1.74 -4.76 6.50
CA ARG A 75 3.19 -4.51 6.52
C ARG A 75 3.56 -3.23 5.79
N ASN A 76 2.94 -2.95 4.64
CA ASN A 76 3.27 -1.80 3.79
C ASN A 76 2.81 -0.47 4.36
N ARG A 77 1.83 -0.44 5.28
CA ARG A 77 1.39 0.83 5.92
C ARG A 77 2.49 1.40 6.78
N PHE A 78 3.23 0.54 7.47
CA PHE A 78 4.36 0.96 8.29
C PHE A 78 5.55 1.43 7.44
N LEU A 79 5.86 0.73 6.33
CA LEU A 79 6.87 1.19 5.37
C LEU A 79 6.50 2.56 4.78
N PHE A 80 5.25 2.72 4.36
CA PHE A 80 4.75 3.97 3.82
C PHE A 80 4.82 5.12 4.82
N LEU A 81 4.39 4.91 6.05
CA LEU A 81 4.46 5.92 7.11
C LEU A 81 5.91 6.35 7.42
N ARG A 82 6.86 5.41 7.38
CA ARG A 82 8.29 5.73 7.54
C ARG A 82 8.78 6.69 6.47
N LYS A 83 8.38 6.48 5.21
CA LYS A 83 8.78 7.29 4.05
C LYS A 83 8.10 8.66 3.98
N GLN A 84 7.13 8.96 4.84
CA GLN A 84 6.45 10.27 4.83
C GLN A 84 7.14 11.36 5.65
N PRO A 85 7.16 12.62 5.20
CA PRO A 85 7.77 13.73 5.94
C PRO A 85 6.90 14.30 7.08
N ARG A 86 5.65 13.82 7.27
CA ARG A 86 4.69 14.43 8.21
C ARG A 86 5.15 14.39 9.68
N ARG A 87 4.98 15.51 10.38
CA ARG A 87 5.09 15.65 11.84
C ARG A 87 3.91 14.91 12.50
N ASN A 88 4.20 14.11 13.54
CA ASN A 88 3.29 13.20 14.25
C ASN A 88 2.84 11.93 13.48
N LYS A 89 3.79 11.05 13.15
CA LYS A 89 3.52 9.68 12.66
C LYS A 89 2.92 8.77 13.73
N THR A 90 3.11 9.10 15.01
CA THR A 90 2.72 8.25 16.15
C THR A 90 1.25 7.90 16.13
N GLY A 91 0.36 8.88 15.92
CA GLY A 91 -1.09 8.62 15.85
C GLY A 91 -1.46 7.64 14.73
N TRP A 92 -0.86 7.79 13.54
CA TRP A 92 -1.07 6.86 12.42
C TRP A 92 -0.52 5.47 12.71
N VAL A 93 0.67 5.37 13.29
CA VAL A 93 1.27 4.10 13.69
C VAL A 93 0.37 3.40 14.71
N LEU A 94 -0.06 4.09 15.77
CA LEU A 94 -0.96 3.54 16.80
C LEU A 94 -2.28 3.07 16.20
N MET A 95 -2.89 3.87 15.31
CA MET A 95 -4.11 3.47 14.62
C MET A 95 -3.91 2.18 13.80
N TRP A 96 -2.81 2.06 13.05
CA TRP A 96 -2.54 0.85 12.26
C TRP A 96 -2.18 -0.36 13.12
N VAL A 97 -1.47 -0.17 14.25
CA VAL A 97 -1.25 -1.23 15.25
C VAL A 97 -2.59 -1.71 15.79
N TRP A 98 -3.45 -0.80 16.24
CA TRP A 98 -4.78 -1.13 16.76
C TRP A 98 -5.62 -1.89 15.72
N ARG A 99 -5.65 -1.43 14.47
CA ARG A 99 -6.37 -2.13 13.38
C ARG A 99 -5.84 -3.53 13.15
N ALA A 100 -4.52 -3.72 13.17
CA ALA A 100 -3.90 -5.03 12.98
C ALA A 100 -4.20 -5.98 14.15
N VAL A 101 -4.12 -5.49 15.39
CA VAL A 101 -4.44 -6.25 16.61
C VAL A 101 -5.92 -6.62 16.64
N TYR A 102 -6.82 -5.68 16.33
CA TYR A 102 -8.26 -5.95 16.23
C TYR A 102 -8.60 -6.97 15.15
N ALA A 103 -7.97 -6.88 13.98
CA ALA A 103 -8.13 -7.88 12.93
C ALA A 103 -7.59 -9.26 13.35
N ALA A 104 -6.49 -9.30 14.10
CA ALA A 104 -5.91 -10.55 14.59
C ALA A 104 -6.77 -11.19 15.69
N SER A 105 -7.32 -10.38 16.61
CA SER A 105 -8.19 -10.87 17.68
C SER A 105 -9.51 -11.40 17.14
N THR A 106 -10.13 -10.70 16.18
CA THR A 106 -11.34 -11.17 15.50
C THR A 106 -11.10 -12.48 14.74
N ALA A 107 -9.99 -12.57 13.99
CA ALA A 107 -9.60 -13.81 13.32
C ALA A 107 -9.34 -14.96 14.29
N LEU A 108 -8.74 -14.67 15.46
CA LEU A 108 -8.49 -15.64 16.51
C LEU A 108 -9.81 -16.19 17.10
N VAL A 109 -10.75 -15.31 17.43
CA VAL A 109 -12.08 -15.70 17.95
C VAL A 109 -12.85 -16.53 16.92
N GLN A 110 -12.64 -16.28 15.62
CA GLN A 110 -13.22 -17.06 14.53
C GLN A 110 -12.48 -18.37 14.23
N GLY A 111 -11.45 -18.74 15.01
CA GLY A 111 -10.65 -19.96 14.80
C GLY A 111 -9.76 -19.91 13.55
N GLN A 112 -9.55 -18.75 12.93
CA GLN A 112 -8.76 -18.59 11.71
C GLN A 112 -7.26 -18.45 12.02
N TRP A 113 -6.66 -19.49 12.58
CA TRP A 113 -5.27 -19.51 13.05
C TRP A 113 -4.25 -19.02 12.03
N GLN A 114 -4.39 -19.45 10.77
CA GLN A 114 -3.49 -19.04 9.69
C GLN A 114 -3.58 -17.53 9.43
N ARG A 115 -4.79 -16.96 9.43
CA ARG A 115 -5.00 -15.52 9.23
C ARG A 115 -4.42 -14.72 10.38
N THR A 116 -4.62 -15.17 11.62
CA THR A 116 -4.05 -14.56 12.82
C THR A 116 -2.52 -14.54 12.75
N ARG A 117 -1.90 -15.68 12.43
CA ARG A 117 -0.44 -15.79 12.28
C ARG A 117 0.10 -14.82 11.24
N VAL A 118 -0.57 -14.70 10.09
CA VAL A 118 -0.18 -13.78 9.01
C VAL A 118 -0.31 -12.31 9.44
N LEU A 119 -1.38 -11.95 10.14
CA LEU A 119 -1.57 -10.58 10.65
C LEU A 119 -0.51 -10.20 11.67
N LEU A 120 -0.18 -11.09 12.60
CA LEU A 120 0.86 -10.86 13.61
C LEU A 120 2.25 -10.76 12.98
N LEU A 121 2.55 -11.61 12.00
CA LEU A 121 3.78 -11.52 11.21
C LEU A 121 3.87 -10.19 10.46
N ALA A 122 2.80 -9.80 9.78
CA ALA A 122 2.75 -8.55 9.02
C ALA A 122 2.93 -7.32 9.91
N LEU A 123 2.35 -7.35 11.12
CA LEU A 123 2.54 -6.32 12.13
C LEU A 123 4.00 -6.27 12.61
N LYS A 124 4.59 -7.42 12.94
CA LYS A 124 6.00 -7.52 13.37
C LYS A 124 6.94 -7.00 12.28
N ASP A 125 6.83 -7.50 11.06
CA ASP A 125 7.70 -7.12 9.95
C ASP A 125 7.47 -5.66 9.53
N GLY A 126 6.22 -5.19 9.60
CA GLY A 126 5.87 -3.79 9.40
C GLY A 126 6.53 -2.88 10.44
N LEU A 127 6.42 -3.21 11.73
CA LEU A 127 7.07 -2.47 12.81
C LEU A 127 8.60 -2.56 12.78
N ALA A 128 9.17 -3.65 12.26
CA ALA A 128 10.61 -3.77 12.03
C ALA A 128 11.09 -3.01 10.78
N GLY A 129 10.17 -2.59 9.90
CA GLY A 129 10.52 -1.88 8.66
C GLY A 129 11.09 -2.80 7.57
N LYS A 130 10.73 -4.09 7.58
CA LYS A 130 11.20 -5.04 6.56
C LYS A 130 10.50 -4.81 5.22
N GLY A 131 11.29 -4.57 4.16
CA GLY A 131 10.83 -4.49 2.78
C GLY A 131 10.91 -5.81 2.02
N GLY A 132 10.46 -5.79 0.78
CA GLY A 132 10.68 -6.83 -0.23
C GLY A 132 9.63 -7.94 -0.21
N ILE A 133 10.07 -9.08 -0.73
CA ILE A 133 9.28 -10.29 -0.95
C ILE A 133 8.88 -10.94 0.39
N ALA A 134 7.66 -11.47 0.47
CA ALA A 134 7.16 -12.16 1.65
C ALA A 134 7.91 -13.49 1.88
N PRO A 135 7.96 -14.00 3.12
CA PRO A 135 8.59 -15.28 3.42
C PRO A 135 8.07 -16.41 2.52
N ALA A 136 8.96 -17.31 2.10
CA ALA A 136 8.66 -18.36 1.13
C ALA A 136 7.43 -19.21 1.50
N TRP A 137 7.23 -19.51 2.78
CA TRP A 137 6.08 -20.30 3.26
C TRP A 137 4.72 -19.60 3.12
N LEU A 138 4.70 -18.28 2.90
CA LEU A 138 3.49 -17.51 2.68
C LEU A 138 3.11 -17.41 1.20
N GLN A 139 4.05 -17.74 0.30
CA GLN A 139 3.83 -17.68 -1.12
C GLN A 139 2.98 -18.87 -1.61
N PRO A 140 2.13 -18.68 -2.63
CA PRO A 140 1.49 -19.80 -3.28
C PRO A 140 2.56 -20.75 -3.82
N LYS A 141 2.34 -22.05 -3.60
CA LYS A 141 3.13 -23.10 -4.23
C LYS A 141 2.77 -23.23 -5.70
#